data_AF-A0A1A8D301-F1
#
_entry.id   AF-A0A1A8D301-F1
#
_cell.length_a   1.000
_cell.length_b   1.000
_cell.length_c   1.000
_cell.angle_alpha   90.00
_cell.angle_beta   90.00
_cell.angle_gamma   90.00
#
_symmetry.space_group_name_H-M   'P 1'
#
loop_
_entity.id
_entity.type
_entity.pdbx_description
1 polymer ?
#
loop_
_entity_poly.entity_id
_entity_poly.type
_entity_poly.pdbx_seq_one_letter_code
_entity_poly.pdbx_strand_id
1 'polypeptide(L)'
;MLLHNNETWAPSRKIDGGTAWMARESMLLEADTVDASSAAAPWVNLAQQLKQDLTSIILMSEADLQSLVDAPCSQLATALGFQDKKAEELQETLQRTLDRKEEERQSKALLQLYVKAVEKEDRLQEGPSHQ
;
A
#
# COMPACT_ATOMS: atom_id res chain seq x y z
N MET A 1 39.24 18.55 7.34
CA MET A 1 39.74 19.76 8.03
C MET A 1 40.04 19.35 9.46
N LEU A 2 41.29 19.45 9.91
CA LEU A 2 41.64 19.21 11.32
C LEU A 2 41.62 20.55 12.05
N LEU A 3 40.82 20.64 13.12
CA LEU A 3 40.84 21.80 14.03
C LEU A 3 41.98 21.67 15.02
N HIS A 4 42.60 22.80 15.35
CA HIS A 4 43.67 22.88 16.34
C HIS A 4 43.11 23.24 17.72
N ASN A 5 43.94 23.06 18.75
CA ASN A 5 43.52 23.24 20.14
C ASN A 5 43.06 24.68 20.40
N ASN A 6 41.83 24.81 20.91
CA ASN A 6 41.05 26.03 21.18
C ASN A 6 40.25 26.62 20.01
N GLU A 7 40.07 25.91 18.91
CA GLU A 7 39.06 26.26 17.90
C GLU A 7 37.79 25.41 18.07
N THR A 8 36.63 26.06 18.10
CA THR A 8 35.33 25.38 18.16
C THR A 8 34.74 25.33 16.75
N TRP A 9 34.29 24.14 16.30
CA TRP A 9 33.60 23.99 15.02
C TRP A 9 32.36 24.90 14.98
N ALA A 10 32.35 25.89 14.09
CA ALA A 10 31.18 26.71 13.78
C ALA A 10 30.72 26.42 12.34
N PRO A 11 29.45 26.05 12.10
CA PRO A 11 28.95 25.79 10.75
C PRO A 11 29.14 27.01 9.84
N SER A 12 29.75 26.81 8.68
CA SER A 12 30.00 27.86 7.67
C SER A 12 28.71 28.50 7.13
N ARG A 13 27.56 27.88 7.40
CA ARG A 13 26.23 28.45 7.20
C ARG A 13 25.46 28.32 8.50
N LYS A 14 24.95 29.43 9.03
CA LYS A 14 23.98 29.44 10.14
C LYS A 14 22.71 28.77 9.65
N ILE A 15 22.65 27.46 9.82
CA ILE A 15 21.42 26.69 9.79
C ILE A 15 20.78 26.94 11.14
N ASP A 16 19.63 27.62 11.13
CA ASP A 16 18.85 27.84 12.33
C ASP A 16 18.53 26.47 12.96
N GLY A 17 18.97 26.30 14.20
CA GLY A 17 19.13 25.03 14.88
C GLY A 17 17.79 24.44 15.34
N GLY A 18 16.98 23.98 14.39
CA GLY A 18 15.76 23.22 14.69
C GLY A 18 14.81 22.98 13.52
N THR A 19 14.88 23.76 12.43
CA THR A 19 13.86 23.75 11.37
C THR A 19 14.39 23.48 9.96
N ALA A 20 15.69 23.27 9.78
CA ALA A 20 16.28 23.07 8.45
C ALA A 20 16.00 21.70 7.80
N TRP A 21 15.45 20.72 8.52
CA TRP A 21 14.96 19.46 7.94
C TRP A 21 13.58 19.60 7.26
N MET A 22 12.93 20.76 7.41
CA MET A 22 11.64 21.06 6.78
C MET A 22 11.79 21.71 5.39
N ALA A 23 13.00 22.05 4.97
CA ALA A 23 13.22 22.79 3.74
C ALA A 23 13.76 21.87 2.63
N ARG A 24 12.82 21.41 1.79
CA ARG A 24 12.98 20.63 0.54
C ARG A 24 13.15 19.14 0.82
N GLU A 25 12.16 18.28 0.63
CA GLU A 25 11.36 18.11 -0.59
C GLU A 25 10.01 17.40 -0.28
N SER A 26 9.24 17.91 0.69
CA SER A 26 7.80 17.64 0.70
C SER A 26 7.16 18.49 -0.39
N MET A 27 7.15 17.97 -1.61
CA MET A 27 6.08 18.31 -2.54
C MET A 27 4.79 17.76 -1.93
N LEU A 28 4.15 18.64 -1.18
CA LEU A 28 2.75 18.63 -0.85
C LEU A 28 1.99 18.62 -2.19
N LEU A 29 1.80 17.43 -2.76
CA LEU A 29 0.55 17.14 -3.44
C LEU A 29 -0.39 16.65 -2.35
N GLU A 30 -0.90 17.62 -1.59
CA GLU A 30 -2.27 17.50 -1.12
C GLU A 30 -3.08 17.25 -2.39
N ALA A 31 -3.66 16.06 -2.52
CA ALA A 31 -4.71 15.85 -3.49
C ALA A 31 -5.91 16.67 -3.00
N ASP A 32 -5.82 17.97 -3.25
CA ASP A 32 -6.89 18.93 -3.07
C ASP A 32 -7.95 18.60 -4.13
N THR A 33 -8.98 17.87 -3.70
CA THR A 33 -10.37 18.27 -3.91
C THR A 33 -11.28 17.38 -3.08
N VAL A 34 -11.76 17.94 -1.97
CA VAL A 34 -12.97 17.50 -1.29
C VAL A 34 -14.16 17.90 -2.17
N ASP A 35 -14.44 17.11 -3.21
CA ASP A 35 -15.74 17.10 -3.91
C ASP A 35 -16.49 15.77 -3.66
N ALA A 36 -16.18 15.10 -2.55
CA ALA A 36 -16.94 13.96 -2.06
C ALA A 36 -18.32 14.35 -1.48
N SER A 37 -18.80 15.58 -1.72
CA SER A 37 -20.15 16.01 -1.33
C SER A 37 -21.21 15.78 -2.42
N SER A 38 -20.88 15.17 -3.58
CA SER A 38 -21.94 14.72 -4.51
C SER A 38 -21.62 13.49 -5.38
N ALA A 39 -20.42 12.90 -5.26
CA ALA A 39 -20.17 11.58 -5.85
C ALA A 39 -20.59 10.52 -4.83
N ALA A 40 -21.51 9.63 -5.19
CA ALA A 40 -21.84 8.48 -4.36
C ALA A 40 -20.55 7.78 -3.91
N ALA A 41 -20.46 7.39 -2.63
CA ALA A 41 -19.25 6.80 -2.07
C ALA A 41 -18.75 5.66 -2.99
N PRO A 42 -17.44 5.54 -3.27
CA PRO A 42 -16.92 4.65 -4.32
C PRO A 42 -17.42 3.20 -4.21
N TRP A 43 -17.58 2.73 -2.97
CA TRP A 43 -18.09 1.40 -2.64
C TRP A 43 -19.55 1.17 -3.06
N VAL A 44 -20.37 2.21 -3.23
CA VAL A 44 -21.79 2.08 -3.61
C VAL A 44 -21.92 1.55 -5.03
N ASN A 45 -21.12 2.07 -5.97
CA ASN A 45 -21.10 1.59 -7.35
C ASN A 45 -20.57 0.16 -7.42
N LEU A 46 -19.54 -0.16 -6.61
CA LEU A 46 -18.98 -1.50 -6.50
C LEU A 46 -19.99 -2.49 -5.90
N ALA A 47 -20.77 -2.06 -4.90
CA ALA A 47 -21.85 -2.87 -4.32
C ALA A 47 -22.96 -3.12 -5.34
N GLN A 48 -23.31 -2.13 -6.17
CA GLN A 48 -24.26 -2.34 -7.27
C GLN A 48 -23.73 -3.34 -8.31
N GLN A 49 -22.44 -3.30 -8.63
CA GLN A 49 -21.79 -4.27 -9.50
C GLN A 49 -21.83 -5.68 -8.90
N LEU A 50 -21.51 -5.83 -7.61
CA LEU A 50 -21.58 -7.10 -6.89
C LEU A 50 -22.99 -7.67 -6.80
N LYS A 51 -24.00 -6.80 -6.68
CA LYS A 51 -25.41 -7.20 -6.70
C LYS A 51 -25.81 -7.83 -8.03
N GLN A 52 -25.24 -7.35 -9.14
CA GLN A 52 -25.49 -7.90 -10.47
C GLN A 52 -24.69 -9.18 -10.70
N ASP A 53 -23.42 -9.19 -10.27
CA ASP A 53 -22.52 -10.32 -10.45
C ASP A 53 -21.51 -10.43 -9.30
N LEU A 54 -21.71 -11.43 -8.44
CA LEU A 54 -20.80 -11.75 -7.34
C LEU A 54 -19.45 -12.30 -7.82
N THR A 55 -19.36 -12.83 -9.05
CA THR A 55 -18.09 -13.34 -9.57
C THR A 55 -17.11 -12.23 -9.93
N SER A 56 -17.60 -11.00 -10.08
CA SER A 56 -16.77 -9.82 -10.34
C SER A 56 -15.69 -9.57 -9.27
N ILE A 57 -15.86 -10.11 -8.05
CA ILE A 57 -14.86 -10.11 -6.96
C ILE A 57 -13.48 -10.58 -7.46
N ILE A 58 -13.44 -11.57 -8.34
CA ILE A 58 -12.17 -12.16 -8.84
C ILE A 58 -11.35 -11.13 -9.63
N LEU A 59 -12.04 -10.26 -10.37
CA LEU A 59 -11.45 -9.27 -11.28
C LEU A 59 -11.20 -7.93 -10.60
N MET A 60 -11.76 -7.70 -9.41
CA MET A 60 -11.60 -6.45 -8.68
C MET A 60 -10.16 -6.24 -8.21
N SER A 61 -9.75 -4.97 -8.22
CA SER A 61 -8.48 -4.57 -7.63
C SER A 61 -8.53 -4.69 -6.10
N GLU A 62 -7.36 -4.80 -5.48
CA GLU A 62 -7.27 -4.84 -4.01
C GLU A 62 -7.85 -3.59 -3.36
N ALA A 63 -7.64 -2.41 -3.97
CA ALA A 63 -8.21 -1.15 -3.49
C ALA A 63 -9.75 -1.14 -3.55
N ASP A 64 -10.34 -1.70 -4.61
CA ASP A 64 -11.80 -1.79 -4.73
C ASP A 64 -12.38 -2.74 -3.69
N LEU A 65 -11.75 -3.90 -3.49
CA LEU A 65 -12.14 -4.85 -2.45
C LEU A 65 -12.00 -4.24 -1.06
N GLN A 66 -10.94 -3.50 -0.79
CA GLN A 66 -10.73 -2.79 0.49
C GLN A 66 -11.86 -1.76 0.72
N SER A 67 -12.24 -1.00 -0.30
CA SER A 67 -13.32 -0.01 -0.18
C SER A 67 -14.69 -0.63 0.19
N LEU A 68 -14.93 -1.88 -0.23
CA LEU A 68 -16.14 -2.64 0.10
C LEU A 68 -16.11 -3.21 1.53
N VAL A 69 -14.92 -3.57 2.01
CA VAL A 69 -14.71 -4.02 3.39
C VAL A 69 -14.84 -2.84 4.36
N ASP A 70 -14.27 -1.68 4.03
CA ASP A 70 -14.31 -0.48 4.86
C ASP A 70 -15.72 0.15 4.92
N ALA A 71 -16.63 -0.26 4.03
CA ALA A 71 -18.01 0.21 4.04
C ALA A 71 -18.78 -0.29 5.27
N PRO A 72 -19.68 0.52 5.84
CA PRO A 72 -20.51 0.09 6.97
C PRO A 72 -21.46 -1.03 6.54
N CYS A 73 -21.40 -2.17 7.25
CA CYS A 73 -22.15 -3.40 6.95
C CYS A 73 -23.65 -3.16 6.73
N SER A 74 -24.29 -2.31 7.54
CA SER A 74 -25.72 -1.99 7.42
C SER A 74 -26.08 -1.27 6.13
N GLN A 75 -25.22 -0.36 5.66
CA GLN A 75 -25.45 0.34 4.38
C GLN A 75 -25.13 -0.58 3.20
N LEU A 76 -24.11 -1.42 3.33
CA LEU A 76 -23.75 -2.42 2.32
C LEU A 76 -24.87 -3.46 2.15
N ALA A 77 -25.45 -3.95 3.25
CA ALA A 77 -26.61 -4.84 3.25
C ALA A 77 -27.80 -4.21 2.51
N THR A 78 -28.07 -2.93 2.78
CA THR A 78 -29.13 -2.16 2.10
C THR A 78 -28.86 -2.01 0.61
N ALA A 79 -27.62 -1.70 0.21
CA ALA A 79 -27.24 -1.53 -1.19
C ALA A 79 -27.34 -2.86 -1.97
N LEU A 80 -26.88 -3.96 -1.38
CA LEU A 80 -26.95 -5.31 -1.96
C LEU A 80 -28.37 -5.90 -1.91
N GLY A 81 -29.24 -5.41 -1.02
CA GLY A 81 -30.54 -6.00 -0.73
C GLY A 81 -30.43 -7.31 0.06
N PHE A 82 -29.38 -7.45 0.87
CA PHE A 82 -29.12 -8.61 1.71
C PHE A 82 -29.60 -8.39 3.15
N GLN A 83 -29.73 -9.48 3.89
CA GLN A 83 -29.87 -9.41 5.35
C GLN A 83 -28.51 -9.05 5.96
N ASP A 84 -28.51 -8.32 7.07
CA ASP A 84 -27.28 -7.86 7.75
C ASP A 84 -26.28 -9.00 7.99
N LYS A 85 -26.76 -10.18 8.44
CA LYS A 85 -25.92 -11.37 8.65
C LYS A 85 -25.21 -11.84 7.37
N LYS A 86 -25.90 -11.82 6.24
CA LYS A 86 -25.31 -12.23 4.95
C LYS A 86 -24.32 -11.19 4.43
N ALA A 87 -24.56 -9.91 4.70
CA ALA A 87 -23.62 -8.85 4.35
C ALA A 87 -22.35 -8.95 5.20
N GLU A 88 -22.47 -9.31 6.48
CA GLU A 88 -21.34 -9.58 7.37
C GLU A 88 -20.51 -10.79 6.89
N GLU A 89 -21.17 -11.90 6.57
CA GLU A 89 -20.51 -13.09 5.97
C GLU A 89 -19.81 -12.74 4.65
N LEU A 90 -20.41 -11.88 3.83
CA LEU A 90 -19.81 -11.40 2.58
C LEU A 90 -18.56 -10.55 2.88
N GLN A 91 -18.63 -9.60 3.81
CA GLN A 91 -17.48 -8.77 4.19
C GLN A 91 -16.35 -9.62 4.76
N GLU A 92 -16.66 -10.63 5.58
CA GLU A 92 -15.67 -11.58 6.08
C GLU A 92 -15.02 -12.35 4.92
N THR A 93 -15.81 -12.78 3.95
CA THR A 93 -15.29 -13.45 2.75
C THR A 93 -14.39 -12.53 1.93
N LEU A 94 -14.79 -11.26 1.73
CA LEU A 94 -13.98 -10.25 1.04
C LEU A 94 -12.64 -10.03 1.76
N GLN A 95 -12.65 -9.92 3.10
CA GLN A 95 -11.43 -9.81 3.90
C GLN A 95 -10.51 -11.02 3.68
N ARG A 96 -11.02 -12.25 3.75
CA ARG A 96 -10.21 -13.45 3.48
C ARG A 96 -9.62 -13.45 2.07
N THR A 97 -10.33 -12.91 1.07
CA THR A 97 -9.78 -12.80 -0.29
C THR A 97 -8.67 -11.76 -0.40
N LEU A 98 -8.77 -10.64 0.33
CA LEU A 98 -7.72 -9.64 0.44
C LEU A 98 -6.48 -10.24 1.10
N ASP A 99 -6.65 -10.88 2.26
CA ASP A 99 -5.55 -11.51 3.00
C ASP A 99 -4.78 -12.51 2.14
N ARG A 100 -5.51 -13.33 1.35
CA ARG A 100 -4.89 -14.29 0.43
C ARG A 100 -4.09 -13.61 -0.69
N LYS A 101 -4.61 -12.54 -1.28
CA LYS A 101 -3.89 -11.78 -2.31
C LYS A 101 -2.61 -11.14 -1.74
N GLU A 102 -2.67 -10.65 -0.50
CA GLU A 102 -1.51 -10.09 0.19
C GLU A 102 -0.46 -11.17 0.50
N GLU A 103 -0.88 -12.36 0.95
CA GLU A 103 0.01 -13.50 1.15
C GLU A 103 0.72 -13.93 -0.15
N GLU A 104 -0.01 -13.97 -1.27
CA GLU A 104 0.55 -14.23 -2.60
C GLU A 104 1.58 -13.16 -3.01
N ARG A 105 1.32 -11.89 -2.70
CA ARG A 105 2.26 -10.79 -2.94
C ARG A 105 3.54 -10.96 -2.11
N GLN A 106 3.40 -11.25 -0.82
CA GLN A 106 4.51 -11.43 0.10
C GLN A 106 5.38 -12.63 -0.29
N SER A 107 4.75 -13.77 -0.58
CA SER A 107 5.46 -14.98 -0.99
C SER A 107 6.22 -14.78 -2.31
N LYS A 108 5.62 -14.11 -3.30
CA LYS A 108 6.30 -13.76 -4.54
C LYS A 108 7.52 -12.86 -4.30
N ALA A 109 7.38 -11.84 -3.46
CA ALA A 109 8.51 -10.95 -3.13
C ALA A 109 9.65 -11.72 -2.47
N LEU A 110 9.35 -12.62 -1.53
CA LEU A 110 10.33 -13.48 -0.88
C LEU A 110 11.04 -14.40 -1.88
N LEU A 111 10.29 -15.08 -2.74
CA LEU A 111 10.85 -15.96 -3.78
C LEU A 111 11.78 -15.19 -4.73
N GLN A 112 11.42 -13.96 -5.11
CA GLN A 112 12.30 -13.11 -5.93
C GLN A 112 13.61 -12.77 -5.23
N LEU A 113 13.58 -12.55 -3.91
CA LEU A 113 14.81 -12.34 -3.14
C LEU A 113 15.67 -13.60 -3.10
N TYR A 114 15.06 -14.77 -2.95
CA TYR A 114 15.76 -16.05 -3.00
C TYR A 114 16.44 -16.28 -4.37
N VAL A 115 15.70 -16.11 -5.47
CA VAL A 115 16.26 -16.23 -6.83
C VAL A 115 17.45 -15.28 -7.02
N LYS A 116 17.32 -14.01 -6.62
CA LYS A 116 18.42 -13.04 -6.68
C LYS A 116 19.61 -13.42 -5.80
N ALA A 117 19.40 -14.13 -4.69
CA ALA A 117 20.49 -14.61 -3.83
C ALA A 117 21.22 -15.78 -4.49
N VAL A 118 20.49 -16.75 -5.03
CA VAL A 118 21.04 -17.89 -5.77
C VAL A 118 21.85 -17.43 -6.99
N GLU A 119 21.30 -16.50 -7.80
CA GLU A 119 22.03 -15.94 -8.95
C GLU A 119 23.33 -15.23 -8.56
N LYS A 120 23.41 -14.65 -7.35
CA LYS A 120 24.64 -14.06 -6.84
C LYS A 120 25.63 -15.13 -6.40
N GLU A 121 25.16 -16.20 -5.78
CA GLU A 121 25.97 -17.32 -5.36
C GLU A 121 26.59 -18.05 -6.56
N ASP A 122 25.81 -18.32 -7.61
CA ASP A 122 26.31 -18.94 -8.84
C ASP A 122 27.41 -18.09 -9.49
N ARG A 123 27.23 -16.77 -9.58
CA ARG A 123 28.25 -15.84 -10.09
C ARG A 123 29.52 -15.80 -9.26
N LEU A 124 29.44 -16.07 -7.96
CA LEU A 124 30.60 -16.16 -7.06
C LEU A 124 31.32 -17.50 -7.22
N GLN A 125 30.61 -18.58 -7.52
CA GLN A 125 31.19 -19.91 -7.79
C GLN A 125 31.83 -20.00 -9.19
N GLU A 126 31.40 -19.20 -10.16
CA GLU A 126 31.90 -19.19 -11.54
C GLU A 126 33.18 -18.36 -11.80
N GLY A 127 33.88 -17.83 -10.78
CA GLY A 127 35.14 -17.07 -10.99
C GLY A 127 36.33 -17.56 -10.14
N PRO A 128 37.59 -17.61 -10.65
CA PRO A 128 38.08 -17.83 -12.02
C PRO A 128 38.73 -19.22 -12.17
N SER A 129 38.09 -20.14 -12.88
CA SER A 129 38.68 -21.45 -13.24
C SER A 129 39.49 -21.39 -14.55
N HIS A 130 40.22 -20.29 -14.78
CA HIS A 130 41.13 -20.16 -15.92
C HIS A 130 42.40 -19.40 -15.50
N GLN A 131 43.43 -20.15 -15.09
CA GLN A 131 44.82 -19.94 -15.47
C GLN A 131 45.63 -21.22 -15.22
#